data_AF-A0A146KJV1-F1
#
_entry.id   AF-A0A146KJV1-F1
#
_cell.length_a   1.000
_cell.length_b   1.000
_cell.length_c   1.000
_cell.angle_alpha   90.00
_cell.angle_beta   90.00
_cell.angle_gamma   90.00
#
_symmetry.space_group_name_H-M   'P 1'
#
loop_
_entity.id
_entity.type
_entity.pdbx_description
1 polymer ?
#
loop_
_entity_poly.entity_id
_entity_poly.type
_entity_poly.pdbx_seq_one_letter_code
_entity_poly.pdbx_strand_id
1 'polypeptide(L)'
;MSNRKLDSDRALGAVASEVSSVTGVPKTLLLENQKTMDELIAKCKKLNWEKIGKPLGYTRQQIYRWYHDTHQRRLYGNMSSQDICLLRSEIDNALDQGIELDQHLQKSIKQKLSGQYHRNSFTVAFNNQKRLAIQKFYEKLDQNRSIGSIIQDR
;
A
#
# COMPACT_ATOMS: atom_id res chain seq x y z
N MET A 1 21.59 -11.38 11.35
CA MET A 1 20.21 -11.63 11.87
C MET A 1 19.46 -12.43 10.82
N SER A 2 18.97 -13.63 11.16
CA SER A 2 18.30 -14.54 10.23
C SER A 2 17.05 -13.89 9.64
N ASN A 3 16.97 -13.78 8.31
CA ASN A 3 15.84 -13.27 7.56
C ASN A 3 14.70 -14.30 7.53
N ARG A 4 14.18 -14.70 8.71
CA ARG A 4 13.05 -15.64 8.81
C ARG A 4 11.80 -14.96 8.29
N LYS A 5 11.32 -15.45 7.14
CA LYS A 5 10.01 -15.08 6.58
C LYS A 5 8.94 -15.32 7.65
N LEU A 6 8.16 -14.29 7.95
CA LEU A 6 7.05 -14.37 8.90
C LEU A 6 6.03 -15.39 8.39
N ASP A 7 5.68 -16.33 9.25
CA ASP A 7 4.60 -17.29 9.04
C ASP A 7 3.26 -16.55 9.17
N SER A 8 2.56 -16.41 8.04
CA SER A 8 1.31 -15.65 7.95
C SER A 8 0.21 -16.23 8.83
N ASP A 9 0.11 -17.56 8.93
CA ASP A 9 -0.99 -18.21 9.64
C ASP A 9 -0.79 -18.07 11.15
N ARG A 10 0.47 -18.22 11.61
CA ARG A 10 0.83 -17.94 13.00
C ARG A 10 0.62 -16.48 13.36
N ALA A 11 1.02 -15.56 12.47
CA ALA A 11 0.84 -14.13 12.68
C ALA A 11 -0.64 -13.74 12.73
N LEU A 12 -1.47 -14.27 11.82
CA LEU A 12 -2.92 -14.06 11.84
C LEU A 12 -3.57 -14.64 13.09
N GLY A 13 -3.16 -15.85 13.50
CA GLY A 13 -3.63 -16.47 14.73
C GLY A 13 -3.34 -15.62 15.96
N ALA A 14 -2.17 -14.98 16.02
CA ALA A 14 -1.80 -14.08 17.12
C ALA A 14 -2.62 -12.78 17.10
N VAL A 15 -2.80 -12.16 15.92
CA VAL A 15 -3.65 -10.97 15.75
C VAL A 15 -5.09 -11.27 16.17
N ALA A 16 -5.68 -12.36 15.66
CA ALA A 16 -7.04 -12.76 15.99
C ALA A 16 -7.22 -13.04 17.49
N SER A 17 -6.20 -13.61 18.15
CA SER A 17 -6.24 -13.83 19.61
C SER A 17 -6.27 -12.51 20.38
N GLU A 18 -5.48 -11.53 19.97
CA GLU A 18 -5.47 -10.22 20.61
C GLU A 18 -6.78 -9.46 20.35
N VAL A 19 -7.26 -9.42 19.10
CA VAL A 19 -8.54 -8.79 18.76
C VAL A 19 -9.69 -9.43 19.53
N SER A 20 -9.70 -10.76 19.63
CA SER A 20 -10.69 -11.49 20.43
C SER A 20 -10.67 -11.06 21.90
N SER A 21 -9.47 -10.93 22.49
CA SER A 21 -9.34 -10.50 23.89
C SER A 21 -9.82 -9.06 24.14
N VAL A 22 -9.71 -8.18 23.15
CA VAL A 22 -10.08 -6.76 23.25
C VAL A 22 -11.57 -6.54 22.96
N THR A 23 -12.14 -7.32 22.06
CA THR A 23 -13.51 -7.09 21.53
C THR A 23 -14.54 -8.09 22.05
N GLY A 24 -14.11 -9.21 22.66
CA GLY A 24 -14.99 -10.32 23.04
C GLY A 24 -15.45 -11.20 21.87
N VAL A 25 -15.11 -10.84 20.62
CA VAL A 25 -15.49 -11.64 19.44
C VAL A 25 -14.65 -12.92 19.40
N PRO A 26 -15.24 -14.12 19.17
CA PRO A 26 -14.49 -15.37 19.14
C PRO A 26 -13.39 -15.38 18.07
N LYS A 27 -12.20 -15.88 18.44
CA LYS A 27 -11.04 -16.02 17.54
C LYS A 27 -11.37 -16.80 16.26
N THR A 28 -12.16 -17.88 16.36
CA THR A 28 -12.54 -18.72 15.21
C THR A 28 -13.28 -17.90 14.16
N LEU A 29 -14.26 -17.11 14.58
CA LEU A 29 -15.03 -16.22 13.70
C LEU A 29 -14.14 -15.16 13.02
N LEU A 30 -13.15 -14.63 13.74
CA LEU A 30 -12.19 -13.65 13.19
C LEU A 30 -11.28 -14.26 12.12
N LEU A 31 -10.91 -15.53 12.27
CA LEU A 31 -10.09 -16.23 11.28
C LEU A 31 -10.89 -16.66 10.04
N GLU A 32 -12.16 -17.02 10.22
CA GLU A 32 -13.10 -17.32 9.14
C GLU A 32 -13.47 -16.06 8.35
N ASN A 33 -13.61 -14.91 9.02
CA ASN A 33 -13.91 -13.64 8.39
C ASN A 33 -12.89 -12.55 8.74
N GLN A 34 -11.80 -12.55 7.98
CA GLN A 34 -10.68 -11.62 8.16
C GLN A 34 -11.06 -10.16 7.85
N LYS A 35 -12.11 -9.90 7.04
CA LYS A 35 -12.62 -8.54 6.82
C LYS A 35 -13.26 -7.97 8.07
N THR A 36 -14.07 -8.77 8.76
CA THR A 36 -14.63 -8.40 10.07
C THR A 36 -13.53 -8.13 11.08
N MET A 37 -12.47 -8.96 11.10
CA MET A 37 -11.31 -8.72 11.95
C MET A 37 -10.64 -7.37 11.65
N ASP A 38 -10.45 -7.02 10.38
CA ASP A 38 -9.86 -5.73 9.98
C ASP A 38 -10.72 -4.53 10.40
N GLU A 39 -12.04 -4.62 10.20
CA GLU A 39 -12.98 -3.59 10.64
C GLU A 39 -12.95 -3.38 12.16
N LEU A 40 -12.83 -4.47 12.92
CA LEU A 40 -12.68 -4.40 14.38
C LEU A 40 -11.34 -3.78 14.76
N ILE A 41 -10.25 -4.12 14.08
CA ILE A 41 -8.93 -3.49 14.30
C ILE A 41 -8.99 -1.99 14.03
N ALA A 42 -9.67 -1.56 12.96
CA ALA A 42 -9.85 -0.14 12.64
C ALA A 42 -10.66 0.62 13.71
N LYS A 43 -11.63 -0.05 14.35
CA LYS A 43 -12.43 0.49 15.47
C LYS A 43 -11.68 0.44 16.80
N CYS A 44 -10.75 -0.50 16.95
CA CYS A 44 -9.91 -0.65 18.15
C CYS A 44 -8.81 0.42 18.18
N LYS A 45 -8.98 1.45 19.01
CA LYS A 45 -7.99 2.53 19.14
C LYS A 45 -6.62 2.06 19.66
N LYS A 46 -6.51 0.90 20.31
CA LYS A 46 -5.27 0.42 20.94
C LYS A 46 -5.12 -1.11 20.88
N LEU A 47 -4.85 -1.65 19.70
CA LEU A 47 -4.36 -3.03 19.59
C LEU A 47 -2.90 -3.10 20.06
N ASN A 48 -2.57 -4.05 20.95
CA ASN A 48 -1.20 -4.19 21.45
C ASN A 48 -0.34 -5.02 20.48
N TRP A 49 0.20 -4.34 19.47
CA TRP A 49 1.09 -4.91 18.47
C TRP A 49 2.38 -5.52 19.03
N GLU A 50 2.84 -5.07 20.20
CA GLU A 50 4.01 -5.65 20.87
C GLU A 50 3.68 -7.01 21.48
N LYS A 51 2.52 -7.13 22.13
CA LYS A 51 2.00 -8.40 22.67
C LYS A 51 1.78 -9.44 21.58
N ILE A 52 1.40 -9.01 20.37
CA ILE A 52 1.27 -9.88 19.19
C ILE A 52 2.64 -10.35 18.69
N GLY A 53 3.63 -9.46 18.58
CA GLY A 53 4.92 -9.78 17.97
C GLY A 53 5.89 -10.55 18.86
N LYS A 54 5.91 -10.27 20.17
CA LYS A 54 6.88 -10.85 21.10
C LYS A 54 6.89 -12.39 21.11
N PRO A 55 5.75 -13.10 21.16
CA PRO A 55 5.72 -14.57 21.11
C PRO A 55 6.17 -15.15 19.76
N LEU A 56 6.12 -14.35 18.70
CA LEU A 56 6.52 -14.73 17.35
C LEU A 56 8.00 -14.43 17.07
N GLY A 57 8.70 -13.73 17.98
CA GLY A 57 10.07 -13.27 17.77
C GLY A 57 10.18 -12.03 16.87
N TYR A 58 9.11 -11.23 16.79
CA TYR A 58 9.07 -10.00 15.98
C TYR A 58 8.81 -8.77 16.86
N THR A 59 9.37 -7.65 16.44
CA THR A 59 9.10 -6.35 17.06
C THR A 59 7.67 -5.88 16.75
N ARG A 60 7.17 -4.96 17.59
CA ARG A 60 5.91 -4.22 17.37
C ARG A 60 5.79 -3.70 15.93
N GLN A 61 6.85 -3.04 15.44
CA GLN A 61 6.84 -2.40 14.12
C GLN A 61 6.79 -3.41 12.98
N GLN A 62 7.49 -4.53 13.10
CA GLN A 62 7.49 -5.58 12.07
C GLN A 62 6.10 -6.20 11.89
N ILE A 63 5.41 -6.54 12.98
CA ILE A 63 4.04 -7.08 12.88
C ILE A 63 3.06 -6.03 12.38
N TYR A 64 3.14 -4.79 12.90
CA TYR A 64 2.29 -3.69 12.45
C TYR A 64 2.40 -3.49 10.93
N ARG A 65 3.63 -3.37 10.41
CA ARG A 65 3.89 -3.23 8.97
C ARG A 65 3.45 -4.45 8.20
N TRP A 66 3.75 -5.65 8.68
CA TRP A 66 3.28 -6.85 8.00
C TRP A 66 1.74 -6.88 7.90
N TYR A 67 1.02 -6.52 8.96
CA TYR A 67 -0.44 -6.52 8.94
C TYR A 67 -0.98 -5.50 7.95
N HIS A 68 -0.61 -4.23 8.11
CA HIS A 68 -1.14 -3.15 7.28
C HIS A 68 -0.61 -3.16 5.85
N ASP A 69 0.69 -3.41 5.67
CA ASP A 69 1.28 -3.38 4.35
C ASP A 69 1.06 -4.72 3.65
N THR A 70 1.25 -5.87 4.28
CA THR A 70 1.21 -7.16 3.56
C THR A 70 -0.16 -7.83 3.62
N HIS A 71 -0.71 -8.00 4.82
CA HIS A 71 -1.96 -8.76 4.99
C HIS A 71 -3.17 -8.01 4.42
N GLN A 72 -3.37 -6.73 4.77
CA GLN A 72 -4.51 -5.94 4.26
C GLN A 72 -4.52 -5.86 2.72
N ARG A 73 -3.34 -5.82 2.07
CA ARG A 73 -3.27 -5.87 0.59
C ARG A 73 -3.86 -7.16 0.02
N ARG A 74 -3.55 -8.30 0.63
CA ARG A 74 -4.12 -9.59 0.22
C ARG A 74 -5.62 -9.66 0.51
N LEU A 75 -6.05 -9.06 1.61
CA LEU A 75 -7.45 -9.06 2.05
C LEU A 75 -8.37 -8.28 1.11
N TYR A 76 -7.94 -7.09 0.68
CA TYR A 76 -8.76 -6.19 -0.16
C TYR A 76 -8.47 -6.31 -1.65
N GLY A 77 -7.40 -7.01 -2.03
CA GLY A 77 -7.00 -7.19 -3.41
C GLY A 77 -6.43 -5.94 -4.06
N ASN A 78 -6.24 -6.04 -5.37
CA ASN A 78 -5.63 -5.01 -6.20
C ASN A 78 -6.70 -4.11 -6.85
N MET A 79 -6.27 -2.95 -7.33
CA MET A 79 -7.12 -2.09 -8.16
C MET A 79 -7.43 -2.78 -9.50
N SER A 80 -8.57 -2.42 -10.10
CA SER A 80 -8.92 -2.89 -11.44
C SER A 80 -7.91 -2.38 -12.47
N SER A 81 -7.69 -3.14 -13.55
CA SER A 81 -6.79 -2.72 -14.63
C SER A 81 -7.22 -1.39 -15.24
N GLN A 82 -8.53 -1.15 -15.35
CA GLN A 82 -9.09 0.10 -15.87
C GLN A 82 -8.69 1.31 -15.00
N ASP A 83 -8.87 1.21 -13.69
CA ASP A 83 -8.52 2.28 -12.76
C ASP A 83 -6.99 2.46 -12.63
N ILE A 84 -6.20 1.40 -12.84
CA ILE A 84 -4.74 1.50 -12.97
C ILE A 84 -4.33 2.30 -14.22
N CYS A 85 -5.01 2.08 -15.34
CA CYS A 85 -4.76 2.87 -16.57
C CYS A 85 -5.11 4.34 -16.36
N LEU A 86 -6.25 4.64 -15.73
CA LEU A 86 -6.65 6.01 -15.39
C LEU A 86 -5.61 6.66 -14.46
N LEU A 87 -5.25 5.97 -13.38
CA LEU A 87 -4.25 6.42 -12.42
C LEU A 87 -2.92 6.79 -13.09
N ARG A 88 -2.46 5.96 -14.04
CA ARG A 88 -1.24 6.23 -14.80
C ARG A 88 -1.38 7.47 -15.68
N SER A 89 -2.47 7.56 -16.45
CA SER A 89 -2.76 8.69 -17.32
C SER A 89 -2.78 10.02 -16.57
N GLU A 90 -3.44 10.06 -15.40
CA GLU A 90 -3.51 11.25 -14.56
C GLU A 90 -2.13 11.66 -14.00
N ILE A 91 -1.29 10.69 -13.62
CA ILE A 91 0.08 10.96 -13.16
C ILE A 91 0.96 11.48 -14.30
N ASP A 92 0.88 10.88 -15.48
CA ASP A 92 1.65 11.30 -16.65
C ASP A 92 1.25 12.72 -17.07
N ASN A 93 -0.07 13.00 -17.14
CA ASN A 93 -0.59 14.35 -17.43
C ASN A 93 -0.14 15.39 -16.40
N ALA A 94 -0.11 15.03 -15.11
CA ALA A 94 0.35 15.94 -14.06
C ALA A 94 1.84 16.29 -14.25
N LEU A 95 2.69 15.30 -14.57
CA LEU A 95 4.10 15.54 -14.86
C LEU A 95 4.30 16.43 -16.10
N ASP A 96 3.55 16.17 -17.18
CA ASP A 96 3.63 16.96 -18.41
C ASP A 96 3.21 18.43 -18.18
N GLN A 97 2.31 18.68 -17.21
CA GLN A 97 1.86 20.01 -16.81
C GLN A 97 2.73 20.65 -15.72
N GLY A 98 3.77 19.96 -15.23
CA GLY A 98 4.61 20.44 -14.12
C GLY A 98 3.88 20.50 -12.77
N ILE A 99 2.77 19.76 -12.62
CA ILE A 99 2.00 19.66 -11.38
C ILE A 99 2.73 18.73 -10.41
N GLU A 100 2.81 19.14 -9.14
CA GLU A 100 3.43 18.35 -8.10
C GLU A 100 2.62 17.07 -7.80
N LEU A 101 3.31 15.92 -7.72
CA LEU A 101 2.71 14.62 -7.41
C LEU A 101 2.50 14.45 -5.89
N ASP A 102 1.72 15.32 -5.29
CA ASP A 102 1.52 15.44 -3.84
C ASP A 102 0.28 14.69 -3.32
N GLN A 103 -0.07 14.90 -2.04
CA GLN A 103 -1.26 14.30 -1.44
C GLN A 103 -2.57 14.89 -1.98
N HIS A 104 -2.55 16.12 -2.48
CA HIS A 104 -3.74 16.77 -3.05
C HIS A 104 -4.10 16.11 -4.38
N LEU A 105 -3.12 15.94 -5.28
CA LEU A 105 -3.30 15.19 -6.52
C LEU A 105 -3.70 13.74 -6.25
N GLN A 106 -3.07 13.09 -5.27
CA GLN A 106 -3.44 11.73 -4.90
C GLN A 106 -4.92 11.61 -4.49
N LYS A 107 -5.46 12.59 -3.74
CA LYS A 107 -6.88 12.62 -3.37
C LYS A 107 -7.79 12.90 -4.56
N SER A 108 -7.42 13.82 -5.45
CA SER A 108 -8.23 14.17 -6.62
C SER A 108 -8.34 12.98 -7.59
N ILE A 109 -7.23 12.28 -7.85
CA ILE A 109 -7.25 11.06 -8.68
C ILE A 109 -8.13 9.99 -8.05
N LYS A 110 -8.06 9.81 -6.71
CA LYS A 110 -8.90 8.82 -6.02
C LYS A 110 -10.40 9.04 -6.24
N GLN A 111 -10.84 10.30 -6.36
CA GLN A 111 -12.24 10.65 -6.60
C GLN A 111 -12.71 10.35 -8.04
N LYS A 112 -11.77 10.23 -8.99
CA LYS A 112 -12.06 9.91 -10.39
C LYS A 112 -12.18 8.41 -10.67
N LEU A 113 -11.77 7.55 -9.73
CA LEU A 113 -11.77 6.10 -9.92
C LEU A 113 -13.18 5.55 -9.90
N SER A 114 -13.41 4.51 -10.71
CA SER A 114 -14.71 3.82 -10.75
C SER A 114 -14.96 2.94 -9.53
N GLY A 115 -13.89 2.39 -8.93
CA GLY A 115 -13.97 1.52 -7.76
C GLY A 115 -13.71 2.22 -6.42
N GLN A 116 -14.37 1.73 -5.36
CA GLN A 116 -14.02 2.05 -3.98
C GLN A 116 -12.92 1.12 -3.47
N TYR A 117 -11.70 1.63 -3.36
CA TYR A 117 -10.55 0.85 -2.92
C TYR A 117 -10.18 1.11 -1.46
N HIS A 118 -9.73 0.04 -0.79
CA HIS A 118 -9.06 0.16 0.48
C HIS A 118 -7.83 1.08 0.35
N ARG A 119 -7.58 1.89 1.40
CA ARG A 119 -6.53 2.93 1.41
C ARG A 119 -5.17 2.38 0.97
N ASN A 120 -4.79 1.20 1.44
CA ASN A 120 -3.47 0.64 1.16
C ASN A 120 -3.34 0.14 -0.28
N SER A 121 -4.39 -0.48 -0.83
CA SER A 121 -4.39 -0.92 -2.24
C SER A 121 -4.20 0.28 -3.17
N PHE A 122 -4.92 1.37 -2.91
CA PHE A 122 -4.77 2.60 -3.68
C PHE A 122 -3.40 3.27 -3.49
N THR A 123 -2.94 3.43 -2.24
CA THR A 123 -1.67 4.11 -1.94
C THR A 123 -0.48 3.39 -2.59
N VAL A 124 -0.48 2.06 -2.56
CA VAL A 124 0.59 1.26 -3.18
C VAL A 124 0.54 1.38 -4.70
N ALA A 125 -0.65 1.30 -5.31
CA ALA A 125 -0.80 1.48 -6.75
C ALA A 125 -0.31 2.87 -7.19
N PHE A 126 -0.71 3.93 -6.49
CA PHE A 126 -0.28 5.31 -6.75
C PHE A 126 1.23 5.45 -6.66
N ASN A 127 1.85 4.98 -5.57
CA ASN A 127 3.30 5.06 -5.39
C ASN A 127 4.07 4.28 -6.47
N ASN A 128 3.55 3.12 -6.86
CA ASN A 128 4.14 2.32 -7.94
C ASN A 128 4.07 3.05 -9.29
N GLN A 129 2.92 3.61 -9.65
CA GLN A 129 2.78 4.37 -10.91
C GLN A 129 3.61 5.66 -10.88
N LYS A 130 3.58 6.42 -9.76
CA LYS A 130 4.40 7.62 -9.56
C LYS A 130 5.88 7.35 -9.78
N ARG A 131 6.42 6.30 -9.17
CA ARG A 131 7.83 5.92 -9.32
C ARG A 131 8.19 5.63 -10.78
N LEU A 132 7.34 4.86 -11.47
CA LEU A 132 7.56 4.51 -12.88
C LEU A 132 7.47 5.75 -13.79
N ALA A 133 6.53 6.64 -13.53
CA ALA A 133 6.34 7.86 -14.32
C ALA A 133 7.53 8.83 -14.15
N ILE A 134 7.97 9.06 -12.91
CA ILE A 134 9.16 9.89 -12.63
C ILE A 134 10.41 9.31 -13.31
N GLN A 135 10.61 7.99 -13.24
CA GLN A 135 11.73 7.34 -13.91
C GLN A 135 11.70 7.61 -15.43
N LYS A 136 10.56 7.39 -16.08
CA LYS A 136 10.39 7.65 -17.52
C LYS A 136 10.58 9.12 -17.88
N PHE A 137 10.14 10.03 -17.01
CA PHE A 137 10.28 11.46 -17.24
C PHE A 137 11.76 11.89 -17.29
N TYR A 138 12.57 11.41 -16.34
CA TYR A 138 14.02 11.67 -16.36
C TYR A 138 14.72 11.00 -17.55
N GLU A 139 14.35 9.77 -17.90
CA GLU A 139 14.89 9.08 -19.08
C GLU A 139 14.64 9.89 -20.38
N LYS A 140 13.46 10.49 -20.53
CA LYS A 140 13.13 11.38 -21.66
C LYS A 140 13.97 12.67 -21.65
N LEU A 141 14.17 13.28 -20.47
CA LEU A 141 14.98 14.50 -20.35
C LEU A 141 16.44 14.24 -20.73
N ASP A 142 17.02 13.12 -20.30
CA ASP A 142 18.40 12.76 -20.61
C ASP A 142 18.62 12.45 -22.10
N GLN A 143 17.64 11.81 -22.74
CA GLN A 143 17.65 11.60 -24.20
C GLN A 143 17.59 12.93 -24.96
N ASN A 144 16.71 13.85 -24.56
CA ASN A 144 16.59 15.16 -25.20
C ASN A 144 17.84 16.03 -25.04
N ARG A 145 18.52 15.96 -23.88
CA ARG A 145 19.81 16.63 -23.66
C ARG A 145 20.92 16.08 -24.56
N SER A 146 20.96 14.75 -24.74
CA SER A 146 21.95 14.09 -25.59
C SER A 146 21.76 14.41 -27.08
N ILE A 147 20.52 14.60 -27.53
CA ILE A 147 20.21 15.05 -28.90
C ILE A 147 20.55 16.54 -29.08
N GLY A 148 20.23 17.38 -28.09
CA GLY A 148 20.52 18.81 -28.12
C GLY A 148 22.02 19.14 -28.25
N SER A 149 22.89 18.37 -27.59
CA SER A 149 24.35 18.52 -27.72
C SER A 149 24.86 18.12 -29.10
N ILE A 150 24.25 17.13 -29.76
CA ILE A 150 24.66 16.70 -31.11
C ILE A 150 24.31 17.76 -32.18
N ILE A 151 23.28 18.58 -31.95
CA ILE A 151 22.83 19.61 -32.90
C ILE A 151 23.64 20.91 -32.75
N GLN A 152 24.25 21.19 -31.60
CA GLN A 152 25.08 22.39 -31.39
C GLN A 152 26.52 22.26 -31.94
N ASP A 153 26.96 21.04 -32.27
CA ASP A 153 28.30 20.76 -32.84
C ASP A 153 28.30 20.59 -34.38
N ARG A 154 27.30 21.12 -35.08
CA ARG A 154 27.22 21.14 -36.56
C ARG A 154 26.99 22.55 -37.09
#